data_AF-A0AAD9BJP9-F1
#
_entry.id   AF-A0AAD9BJP9-F1
#
_cell.length_a   1.000
_cell.length_b   1.000
_cell.length_c   1.000
_cell.angle_alpha   90.00
_cell.angle_beta   90.00
_cell.angle_gamma   90.00
#
_symmetry.space_group_name_H-M   'P 1'
#
loop_
_entity.id
_entity.type
_entity.pdbx_description
1 polymer ?
#
loop_
_entity_poly.entity_id
_entity_poly.type
_entity_poly.pdbx_seq_one_letter_code
_entity_poly.pdbx_strand_id
1 'polypeptide(L)'
;MPLSVPQVYGGRQADDVNATKMEDCVATEESPQVFFCCCEGDFCNEMFKHLPGPPIKAPPSLGVLALMLYCFLPVSFLSILLLSAVWMYRHRKPPYGHDPGPGPGSPLLGLRPIQLQEVKARGRFGCVWKGMMISESVANNESWQLETEVFVSPGMRHENLLRFIASERRGSHQDAELWIITEYHERGSLCDFLKGNIVSWTELCHIAETMARGLAYLHEDIPKMKGEGPKPAIAHRRYMAPEVLEGAINFQRDAFLRIDMYAVGLILWELVSRCKAVDGPVGEYLLPFEEEAGQHPSLEDLQDVVVHKKLRPALKELWLKHSGLAQICETAEECWDHDAEARLSAGCVEERISSIRRLKANIVTPPTSDLNALLVTSLPPSMVTNADPPPKESSI
;
A
#
# COMPACT_ATOMS: atom_id res chain seq x y z
N MET A 1 -62.05 7.96 20.27
CA MET A 1 -60.82 7.41 19.65
C MET A 1 -59.87 8.57 19.45
N PRO A 2 -58.59 8.39 19.80
CA PRO A 2 -57.82 9.38 20.56
C PRO A 2 -57.37 10.58 19.73
N LEU A 3 -57.57 11.77 20.31
CA LEU A 3 -56.94 13.01 19.89
C LEU A 3 -55.44 12.89 20.11
N SER A 4 -54.70 13.01 19.02
CA SER A 4 -53.25 12.96 18.95
C SER A 4 -52.62 14.04 19.83
N VAL A 5 -51.92 13.61 20.87
CA VAL A 5 -50.99 14.42 21.66
C VAL A 5 -49.78 14.77 20.77
N PRO A 6 -49.47 16.04 20.49
CA PRO A 6 -48.23 16.39 19.83
C PRO A 6 -47.04 16.12 20.76
N GLN A 7 -46.10 15.30 20.27
CA GLN A 7 -44.82 15.06 20.93
C GLN A 7 -44.00 16.35 21.00
N VAL A 8 -43.61 16.74 22.21
CA VAL A 8 -42.67 17.85 22.46
C VAL A 8 -41.25 17.35 22.15
N TYR A 9 -40.64 17.88 21.09
CA TYR A 9 -39.21 17.75 20.83
C TYR A 9 -38.60 19.14 20.66
N GLY A 10 -37.71 19.52 21.58
CA GLY A 10 -36.91 20.73 21.41
C GLY A 10 -36.50 21.39 22.72
N GLY A 11 -35.67 20.72 23.51
CA GLY A 11 -34.83 21.44 24.46
C GLY A 11 -33.73 22.17 23.68
N ARG A 12 -33.72 23.50 23.72
CA ARG A 12 -32.53 24.28 23.35
C ARG A 12 -32.22 25.30 24.46
N GLN A 13 -31.07 25.08 25.07
CA GLN A 13 -30.13 26.00 25.71
C GLN A 13 -30.69 27.36 26.15
N ALA A 14 -30.94 27.50 27.46
CA ALA A 14 -31.27 28.76 28.11
C ALA A 14 -29.99 29.58 28.33
N ASP A 15 -29.69 30.50 27.42
CA ASP A 15 -28.76 31.62 27.66
C ASP A 15 -29.55 32.91 27.98
N ASP A 16 -30.63 32.81 28.78
CA ASP A 16 -31.29 34.01 29.31
C ASP A 16 -31.74 33.80 30.76
N VAL A 17 -31.08 34.52 31.66
CA VAL A 17 -31.15 34.45 33.13
C VAL A 17 -32.46 35.00 33.71
N ASN A 18 -33.52 35.15 32.89
CA ASN A 18 -34.81 35.71 33.29
C ASN A 18 -36.04 34.84 32.98
N ALA A 19 -35.86 33.60 32.51
CA ALA A 19 -36.96 32.69 32.18
C ALA A 19 -37.67 32.05 33.41
N THR A 20 -37.31 32.43 34.63
CA THR A 20 -37.70 31.69 35.85
C THR A 20 -39.00 32.15 36.51
N LYS A 21 -39.89 32.89 35.82
CA LYS A 21 -41.11 33.42 36.47
C LYS A 21 -42.27 33.74 35.52
N MET A 22 -42.55 32.88 34.55
CA MET A 22 -43.67 33.08 33.62
C MET A 22 -44.68 31.94 33.78
N GLU A 23 -45.78 32.19 34.49
CA GLU A 23 -46.81 31.20 34.86
C GLU A 23 -47.83 30.90 33.74
N ASP A 24 -47.74 31.59 32.59
CA ASP A 24 -48.70 31.50 31.48
C ASP A 24 -48.10 30.79 30.24
N CYS A 25 -48.92 30.01 29.50
CA CYS A 25 -48.55 29.44 28.20
C CYS A 25 -48.75 30.45 27.06
N VAL A 26 -47.74 30.64 26.20
CA VAL A 26 -47.73 31.68 25.16
C VAL A 26 -47.28 31.12 23.79
N ALA A 27 -47.91 31.60 22.72
CA ALA A 27 -47.49 31.38 21.34
C ALA A 27 -47.02 32.69 20.69
N THR A 28 -45.99 32.60 19.85
CA THR A 28 -45.48 33.72 19.06
C THR A 28 -45.96 33.66 17.61
N GLU A 29 -46.17 34.82 16.99
CA GLU A 29 -46.62 34.92 15.59
C GLU A 29 -45.63 34.34 14.56
N GLU A 30 -44.33 34.30 14.89
CA GLU A 30 -43.29 33.75 14.02
C GLU A 30 -43.38 32.22 13.88
N SER A 31 -44.06 31.54 14.80
CA SER A 31 -44.23 30.08 14.79
C SER A 31 -45.53 29.70 15.51
N PRO A 32 -46.71 29.97 14.92
CA PRO A 32 -48.01 29.76 15.59
C PRO A 32 -48.31 28.28 15.90
N GLN A 33 -47.47 27.37 15.39
CA GLN A 33 -47.51 25.93 15.61
C GLN A 33 -46.80 25.52 16.92
N VAL A 34 -46.00 26.42 17.51
CA VAL A 34 -45.09 26.13 18.64
C VAL A 34 -45.53 26.94 19.86
N PHE A 35 -45.89 26.24 20.93
CA PHE A 35 -46.34 26.83 22.19
C PHE A 35 -45.25 26.67 23.26
N PHE A 36 -44.94 27.76 23.96
CA PHE A 36 -44.02 27.75 25.09
C PHE A 36 -44.80 27.85 26.38
N CYS A 37 -44.56 26.94 27.32
CA CYS A 37 -45.22 26.99 28.61
C CYS A 37 -44.30 26.56 29.77
N CYS A 38 -44.33 27.33 30.85
CA CYS A 38 -43.65 27.05 32.11
C CYS A 38 -44.67 27.12 33.26
N CYS A 39 -45.58 26.15 33.34
CA CYS A 39 -46.55 26.04 34.42
C CYS A 39 -46.43 24.70 35.16
N GLU A 40 -46.77 24.67 36.44
CA GLU A 40 -46.80 23.46 37.28
C GLU A 40 -48.24 23.15 37.72
N GLY A 41 -48.71 21.92 37.48
CA GLY A 41 -50.05 21.44 37.87
C GLY A 41 -50.80 20.71 36.74
N ASP A 42 -51.86 19.99 37.09
CA ASP A 42 -52.71 19.30 36.12
C ASP A 42 -53.55 20.31 35.32
N PHE A 43 -53.60 20.14 33.99
CA PHE A 43 -54.34 20.99 33.04
C PHE A 43 -53.89 22.47 32.95
N CYS A 44 -52.69 22.82 33.39
CA CYS A 44 -52.22 24.23 33.32
C CYS A 44 -52.00 24.75 31.87
N ASN A 45 -52.07 23.87 30.86
CA ASN A 45 -51.97 24.16 29.44
C ASN A 45 -53.33 24.38 28.74
N GLU A 46 -54.43 24.60 29.49
CA GLU A 46 -55.77 24.78 28.90
C GLU A 46 -56.00 26.16 28.24
N MET A 47 -55.24 27.19 28.63
CA MET A 47 -55.39 28.56 28.11
C MET A 47 -54.10 29.10 27.50
N PHE A 48 -54.13 29.43 26.19
CA PHE A 48 -53.02 30.08 25.48
C PHE A 48 -53.34 31.54 25.18
N LYS A 49 -52.40 32.45 25.47
CA LYS A 49 -52.48 33.86 25.08
C LYS A 49 -51.52 34.12 23.91
N HIS A 50 -52.00 34.84 22.88
CA HIS A 50 -51.19 35.25 21.74
C HIS A 50 -50.63 36.65 21.99
N LEU A 51 -49.31 36.83 21.93
CA LEU A 51 -48.70 38.16 21.96
C LEU A 51 -48.52 38.66 20.51
N PRO A 52 -48.90 39.92 20.21
CA PRO A 52 -48.61 40.51 18.91
C PRO A 52 -47.10 40.69 18.73
N GLY A 53 -46.56 40.24 17.60
CA GLY A 53 -45.15 40.44 17.27
C GLY A 53 -44.83 41.91 16.96
N PRO A 54 -43.56 42.33 17.06
CA PRO A 54 -43.15 43.67 16.61
C PRO A 54 -43.37 43.82 15.09
N PRO A 55 -43.68 45.03 14.60
CA PRO A 55 -43.99 45.23 13.18
C PRO A 55 -42.77 44.89 12.30
N ILE A 56 -42.92 43.89 11.44
CA ILE A 56 -41.91 43.51 10.45
C ILE A 56 -41.78 44.66 9.43
N LYS A 57 -40.69 45.41 9.50
CA LYS A 57 -40.32 46.35 8.43
C LYS A 57 -39.82 45.53 7.23
N ALA A 58 -40.43 45.72 6.06
CA ALA A 58 -39.93 45.13 4.83
C ALA A 58 -38.44 45.51 4.64
N PRO A 59 -37.57 44.57 4.22
CA PRO A 59 -36.17 44.87 4.01
C PRO A 59 -36.05 45.96 2.92
N PRO A 60 -35.09 46.89 3.05
CA PRO A 60 -34.88 47.90 2.02
C PRO A 60 -34.59 47.18 0.70
N SER A 61 -35.20 47.64 -0.40
CA SER A 61 -34.92 47.11 -1.74
C SER A 61 -33.43 47.28 -2.02
N LEU A 62 -32.67 46.19 -1.90
CA LEU A 62 -31.24 46.18 -2.17
C LEU A 62 -31.09 46.43 -3.66
N GLY A 63 -30.70 47.65 -4.02
CA GLY A 63 -30.64 48.07 -5.41
C GLY A 63 -29.80 47.10 -6.23
N VAL A 64 -30.23 46.80 -7.46
CA VAL A 64 -29.59 45.82 -8.35
C VAL A 64 -28.07 46.04 -8.41
N LEU A 65 -27.63 47.30 -8.38
CA LEU A 65 -26.21 47.67 -8.37
C LEU A 65 -25.41 47.09 -7.18
N ALA A 66 -25.98 47.09 -5.97
CA ALA A 66 -25.34 46.56 -4.77
C ALA A 66 -25.23 45.03 -4.82
N LEU A 67 -26.25 44.38 -5.37
CA LEU A 67 -26.28 42.92 -5.54
C LEU A 67 -25.26 42.48 -6.60
N MET A 68 -25.13 43.23 -7.70
CA MET A 68 -24.08 43.03 -8.70
C MET A 68 -22.70 43.17 -8.05
N LEU A 69 -22.44 44.24 -7.30
CA LEU A 69 -21.15 44.44 -6.62
C LEU A 69 -20.83 43.28 -5.66
N TYR A 70 -21.80 42.80 -4.88
CA TYR A 70 -21.60 41.71 -3.92
C TYR A 70 -21.29 40.37 -4.58
N CYS A 71 -21.81 40.12 -5.79
CA CYS A 71 -21.54 38.89 -6.54
C CYS A 71 -20.25 38.98 -7.38
N PHE A 72 -19.98 40.11 -8.04
CA PHE A 72 -18.85 40.23 -8.95
C PHE A 72 -17.51 40.45 -8.24
N LEU A 73 -17.49 41.13 -7.08
CA LEU A 73 -16.25 41.33 -6.32
C LEU A 73 -15.57 40.01 -5.89
N PRO A 74 -16.26 39.07 -5.22
CA PRO A 74 -15.63 37.80 -4.83
C PRO A 74 -15.26 36.93 -6.04
N VAL A 75 -16.07 36.94 -7.11
CA VAL A 75 -15.76 36.17 -8.34
C VAL A 75 -14.52 36.74 -9.04
N SER A 76 -14.40 38.06 -9.14
CA SER A 76 -13.21 38.70 -9.71
C SER A 76 -11.96 38.43 -8.88
N PHE A 77 -12.07 38.45 -7.54
CA PHE A 77 -10.96 38.14 -6.64
C PHE A 77 -10.50 36.68 -6.79
N LEU A 78 -11.44 35.72 -6.84
CA LEU A 78 -11.13 34.31 -7.09
C LEU A 78 -10.50 34.09 -8.47
N SER A 79 -10.97 34.80 -9.50
CA SER A 79 -10.40 34.73 -10.84
C SER A 79 -8.96 35.26 -10.87
N ILE A 80 -8.67 36.37 -10.18
CA ILE A 80 -7.32 36.92 -10.06
C ILE A 80 -6.40 35.97 -9.27
N LEU A 81 -6.89 35.33 -8.20
CA LEU A 81 -6.13 34.31 -7.46
C LEU A 81 -5.81 33.10 -8.33
N LEU A 82 -6.78 32.60 -9.12
CA LEU A 82 -6.55 31.49 -10.03
C LEU A 82 -5.55 31.87 -11.13
N LEU A 83 -5.70 33.05 -11.73
CA LEU A 83 -4.79 33.53 -12.77
C LEU A 83 -3.38 33.77 -12.22
N SER A 84 -3.24 34.28 -11.00
CA SER A 84 -1.93 34.46 -10.36
C SER A 84 -1.29 33.12 -9.99
N ALA A 85 -2.06 32.14 -9.52
CA ALA A 85 -1.59 30.78 -9.29
C ALA A 85 -1.15 30.10 -10.60
N VAL A 86 -1.91 30.24 -11.68
CA VAL A 86 -1.55 29.73 -13.02
C VAL A 86 -0.34 30.46 -13.56
N TRP A 87 -0.25 31.78 -13.40
CA TRP A 87 0.90 32.57 -13.80
C TRP A 87 2.16 32.17 -13.03
N MET A 88 2.07 32.00 -11.71
CA MET A 88 3.16 31.48 -10.89
C MET A 88 3.53 30.04 -11.27
N TYR A 89 2.56 29.19 -11.58
CA TYR A 89 2.80 27.83 -12.07
C TYR A 89 3.52 27.83 -13.43
N ARG A 90 3.15 28.74 -14.34
CA ARG A 90 3.80 28.88 -15.66
C ARG A 90 5.17 29.56 -15.58
N HIS A 91 5.37 30.51 -14.66
CA HIS A 91 6.65 31.19 -14.44
C HIS A 91 7.60 30.41 -13.51
N ARG A 92 7.11 29.40 -12.77
CA ARG A 92 7.95 28.44 -12.04
C ARG A 92 8.50 27.30 -12.90
N LYS A 93 8.43 27.40 -14.23
CA LYS A 93 9.23 26.54 -15.11
C LYS A 93 10.68 27.05 -15.10
N PRO A 94 11.68 26.27 -14.65
CA PRO A 94 13.08 26.68 -14.74
C PRO A 94 13.49 26.88 -16.20
N PRO A 95 14.32 27.88 -16.54
CA PRO A 95 14.76 28.11 -17.90
C PRO A 95 15.93 27.16 -18.20
N TYR A 96 15.66 26.01 -18.81
CA TYR A 96 16.71 25.23 -19.46
C TYR A 96 16.27 24.84 -20.86
N GLY A 97 16.41 25.81 -21.77
CA GLY A 97 16.72 25.56 -23.17
C GLY A 97 18.09 26.15 -23.47
N HIS A 98 19.11 25.31 -23.57
CA HIS A 98 20.35 25.69 -24.25
C HIS A 98 20.91 24.48 -25.01
N ASP A 99 21.21 24.72 -26.29
CA ASP A 99 21.87 23.81 -27.22
C ASP A 99 23.32 23.46 -26.78
N PRO A 100 23.91 22.36 -27.31
CA PRO A 100 25.08 21.71 -26.72
C PRO A 100 26.39 22.40 -27.09
N GLY A 101 27.09 22.95 -26.09
CA GLY A 101 28.52 23.27 -26.17
C GLY A 101 29.38 22.12 -25.62
N PRO A 102 30.63 21.93 -26.09
CA PRO A 102 31.44 20.76 -25.75
C PRO A 102 31.81 20.77 -24.26
N GLY A 103 31.53 19.65 -23.58
CA GLY A 103 31.63 19.53 -22.13
C GLY A 103 33.07 19.52 -21.60
N PRO A 104 33.28 19.95 -20.33
CA PRO A 104 34.49 19.64 -19.60
C PRO A 104 34.48 18.19 -19.10
N GLY A 105 35.67 17.58 -19.11
CA GLY A 105 35.92 16.15 -19.10
C GLY A 105 35.31 15.34 -17.95
N SER A 106 34.97 14.11 -18.30
CA SER A 106 34.51 13.03 -17.42
C SER A 106 35.49 12.75 -16.27
N PRO A 107 34.98 12.54 -15.04
CA PRO A 107 35.60 11.64 -14.08
C PRO A 107 35.10 10.21 -14.35
N LEU A 108 36.05 9.29 -14.46
CA LEU A 108 35.84 7.86 -14.69
C LEU A 108 35.27 7.17 -13.46
N LEU A 109 34.05 6.64 -13.57
CA LEU A 109 33.61 5.39 -12.93
C LEU A 109 32.41 4.83 -13.72
N GLY A 110 32.70 4.16 -14.84
CA GLY A 110 32.01 2.96 -15.36
C GLY A 110 30.51 2.95 -15.71
N LEU A 111 29.69 3.94 -15.35
CA LEU A 111 28.25 3.95 -15.64
C LEU A 111 27.93 5.03 -16.70
N ARG A 112 27.38 4.60 -17.83
CA ARG A 112 27.00 5.46 -18.98
C ARG A 112 25.96 6.51 -18.55
N PRO A 113 25.87 7.66 -19.24
CA PRO A 113 24.87 8.67 -18.95
C PRO A 113 23.45 8.14 -19.15
N ILE A 114 22.57 8.66 -18.30
CA ILE A 114 21.24 8.14 -18.01
C ILE A 114 20.17 8.94 -18.76
N GLN A 115 19.14 8.29 -19.28
CA GLN A 115 17.98 8.91 -19.91
C GLN A 115 16.64 8.35 -19.35
N LEU A 116 16.01 9.04 -18.39
CA LEU A 116 14.78 9.84 -18.62
C LEU A 116 13.72 9.33 -19.60
N GLN A 117 12.82 8.36 -19.31
CA GLN A 117 11.63 8.12 -20.17
C GLN A 117 10.27 8.44 -19.49
N GLU A 118 9.69 7.54 -18.69
CA GLU A 118 8.32 7.66 -18.16
C GLU A 118 8.21 7.24 -16.68
N VAL A 119 7.39 7.92 -15.88
CA VAL A 119 7.06 7.49 -14.50
C VAL A 119 6.19 6.23 -14.56
N LYS A 120 6.57 5.17 -13.84
CA LYS A 120 5.83 3.90 -13.73
C LYS A 120 5.05 3.72 -12.44
N ALA A 121 5.59 4.16 -11.31
CA ALA A 121 4.89 4.03 -10.03
C ALA A 121 5.30 5.16 -9.08
N ARG A 122 4.47 5.43 -8.08
CA ARG A 122 4.79 6.37 -7.00
C ARG A 122 4.54 5.66 -5.68
N GLY A 123 5.62 5.34 -4.98
CA GLY A 123 5.60 4.72 -3.65
C GLY A 123 5.56 5.77 -2.54
N ARG A 124 5.51 5.30 -1.29
CA ARG A 124 5.52 6.15 -0.08
C ARG A 124 6.78 7.01 0.06
N PHE A 125 7.90 6.56 -0.52
CA PHE A 125 9.22 7.16 -0.38
C PHE A 125 9.88 7.53 -1.73
N GLY A 126 9.12 7.59 -2.84
CA GLY A 126 9.70 7.98 -4.13
C GLY A 126 8.86 7.66 -5.37
N CYS A 127 9.37 8.04 -6.54
CA CYS A 127 8.78 7.74 -7.84
C CYS A 127 9.66 6.74 -8.62
N VAL A 128 9.07 5.66 -9.14
CA VAL A 128 9.73 4.69 -10.02
C VAL A 128 9.57 5.16 -11.47
N TRP A 129 10.66 5.24 -12.22
CA TRP A 129 10.65 5.62 -13.64
C TRP A 129 11.12 4.44 -14.51
N LYS A 130 10.48 4.21 -15.65
CA LYS A 130 11.06 3.47 -16.78
C LYS A 130 11.92 4.45 -17.55
N GLY A 131 13.14 4.05 -17.83
CA GLY A 131 14.14 4.81 -18.57
C GLY A 131 15.44 4.02 -18.50
N MET A 132 16.42 4.36 -19.34
CA MET A 132 17.79 3.95 -19.05
C MET A 132 18.27 4.86 -17.93
N MET A 133 17.76 4.63 -16.71
CA MET A 133 17.91 5.24 -15.39
C MET A 133 17.16 6.56 -15.01
N ILE A 134 17.12 6.77 -13.66
CA ILE A 134 16.68 7.78 -12.64
C ILE A 134 15.22 7.97 -12.23
N SER A 135 15.06 7.87 -10.90
CA SER A 135 13.99 8.32 -10.01
C SER A 135 14.22 9.75 -9.51
N GLU A 136 13.26 10.65 -9.68
CA GLU A 136 13.21 11.90 -8.90
C GLU A 136 12.78 11.62 -7.44
N SER A 137 13.69 11.94 -6.51
CA SER A 137 13.48 12.52 -5.16
C SER A 137 12.18 12.17 -4.41
N VAL A 138 12.24 11.38 -3.33
CA VAL A 138 12.17 11.84 -1.91
C VAL A 138 12.39 10.62 -0.98
N ALA A 139 13.60 10.06 -0.93
CA ALA A 139 14.00 9.30 0.25
C ALA A 139 14.64 10.31 1.23
N ASN A 140 14.15 10.40 2.47
CA ASN A 140 14.91 11.07 3.53
C ASN A 140 16.32 10.44 3.55
N ASN A 141 17.37 11.23 3.81
CA ASN A 141 18.75 10.77 3.82
C ASN A 141 18.93 9.50 4.67
N GLU A 142 18.22 9.40 5.79
CA GLU A 142 18.18 8.20 6.65
C GLU A 142 17.55 6.98 5.96
N SER A 143 16.43 7.16 5.24
CA SER A 143 15.78 6.08 4.50
C SER A 143 16.64 5.57 3.34
N TRP A 144 17.30 6.49 2.62
CA TRP A 144 18.22 6.14 1.53
C TRP A 144 19.44 5.39 2.07
N GLN A 145 19.99 5.82 3.21
CA GLN A 145 21.10 5.14 3.88
C GLN A 145 20.69 3.72 4.29
N LEU A 146 19.57 3.56 4.99
CA LEU A 146 19.07 2.26 5.43
C LEU A 146 18.82 1.31 4.25
N GLU A 147 18.18 1.80 3.18
CA GLU A 147 17.89 0.96 2.01
C GLU A 147 19.18 0.60 1.25
N THR A 148 20.13 1.53 1.15
CA THR A 148 21.46 1.26 0.58
C THR A 148 22.21 0.21 1.41
N GLU A 149 22.21 0.35 2.74
CA GLU A 149 22.86 -0.60 3.64
C GLU A 149 22.30 -2.01 3.45
N VAL A 150 20.97 -2.15 3.39
CA VAL A 150 20.29 -3.43 3.12
C VAL A 150 20.74 -4.02 1.78
N PHE A 151 20.82 -3.24 0.71
CA PHE A 151 21.23 -3.76 -0.60
C PHE A 151 22.72 -4.13 -0.70
N VAL A 152 23.57 -3.46 0.07
CA VAL A 152 25.04 -3.66 0.07
C VAL A 152 25.46 -4.76 1.05
N SER A 153 24.60 -5.14 2.00
CA SER A 153 24.90 -6.21 2.97
C SER A 153 25.43 -7.48 2.29
N PRO A 154 26.44 -8.16 2.88
CA PRO A 154 26.95 -9.42 2.38
C PRO A 154 25.81 -10.42 2.16
N GLY A 155 25.85 -11.15 1.04
CA GLY A 155 24.83 -12.16 0.73
C GLY A 155 23.49 -11.61 0.23
N MET A 156 23.36 -10.34 -0.15
CA MET A 156 22.12 -9.79 -0.72
C MET A 156 21.98 -10.00 -2.24
N ARG A 157 22.57 -11.08 -2.77
CA ARG A 157 22.52 -11.43 -4.20
C ARG A 157 21.93 -12.82 -4.38
N HIS A 158 20.77 -12.89 -5.01
CA HIS A 158 20.06 -14.13 -5.27
C HIS A 158 19.15 -13.94 -6.49
N GLU A 159 18.84 -15.01 -7.24
CA GLU A 159 18.02 -14.97 -8.46
C GLU A 159 16.61 -14.41 -8.20
N ASN A 160 16.08 -14.66 -7.01
CA ASN A 160 14.74 -14.21 -6.60
C ASN A 160 14.77 -12.94 -5.72
N LEU A 161 15.88 -12.20 -5.75
CA LEU A 161 15.98 -10.88 -5.15
C LEU A 161 16.25 -9.84 -6.22
N LEU A 162 15.63 -8.67 -6.06
CA LEU A 162 15.84 -7.55 -6.97
C LEU A 162 17.33 -7.19 -7.01
N ARG A 163 17.94 -7.27 -8.19
CA ARG A 163 19.37 -7.01 -8.33
C ARG A 163 19.69 -5.54 -8.13
N PHE A 164 20.41 -5.24 -7.05
CA PHE A 164 21.04 -3.95 -6.83
C PHE A 164 22.19 -3.71 -7.81
N ILE A 165 22.26 -2.50 -8.36
CA ILE A 165 23.32 -2.07 -9.28
C ILE A 165 24.25 -1.08 -8.58
N ALA A 166 23.71 0.01 -8.04
CA ALA A 166 24.48 1.06 -7.37
C ALA A 166 23.56 1.98 -6.55
N SER A 167 24.16 2.76 -5.64
CA SER A 167 23.53 3.94 -5.05
C SER A 167 24.45 5.14 -5.25
N GLU A 168 23.87 6.31 -5.51
CA GLU A 168 24.64 7.53 -5.85
C GLU A 168 24.04 8.73 -5.12
N ARG A 169 24.90 9.55 -4.49
CA ARG A 169 24.53 10.88 -4.01
C ARG A 169 25.11 11.92 -4.96
N ARG A 170 24.24 12.72 -5.56
CA ARG A 170 24.58 13.73 -6.57
C ARG A 170 24.17 15.11 -6.10
N GLY A 171 24.81 16.15 -6.62
CA GLY A 171 24.50 17.54 -6.26
C GLY A 171 25.23 18.03 -5.01
N SER A 172 24.91 19.26 -4.61
CA SER A 172 25.51 19.91 -3.44
C SER A 172 24.84 19.44 -2.13
N HIS A 173 25.40 19.75 -0.96
CA HIS A 173 24.80 19.34 0.33
C HIS A 173 23.35 19.82 0.52
N GLN A 174 22.93 20.92 -0.12
CA GLN A 174 21.60 21.51 0.02
C GLN A 174 20.59 20.99 -1.02
N ASP A 175 21.07 20.53 -2.19
CA ASP A 175 20.27 19.98 -3.29
C ASP A 175 20.72 18.55 -3.66
N ALA A 176 20.96 17.72 -2.64
CA ALA A 176 21.48 16.38 -2.86
C ALA A 176 20.38 15.46 -3.40
N GLU A 177 20.56 14.96 -4.61
CA GLU A 177 19.76 13.87 -5.17
C GLU A 177 20.32 12.53 -4.70
N LEU A 178 19.47 11.71 -4.11
CA LEU A 178 19.82 10.40 -3.57
C LEU A 178 19.21 9.32 -4.44
N TRP A 179 20.05 8.51 -5.09
CA TRP A 179 19.62 7.50 -6.04
C TRP A 179 19.91 6.10 -5.53
N ILE A 180 18.97 5.20 -5.81
CA ILE A 180 19.13 3.76 -5.70
C ILE A 180 18.83 3.21 -7.09
N ILE A 181 19.77 2.45 -7.64
CA ILE A 181 19.73 1.92 -8.98
C ILE A 181 19.64 0.41 -8.86
N THR A 182 18.56 -0.15 -9.38
CA THR A 182 18.28 -1.59 -9.43
C THR A 182 18.05 -2.00 -10.88
N GLU A 183 18.00 -3.31 -11.12
CA GLU A 183 17.52 -3.81 -12.41
C GLU A 183 16.04 -3.45 -12.65
N TYR A 184 15.69 -3.33 -13.92
CA TYR A 184 14.32 -3.04 -14.34
C TYR A 184 13.63 -4.30 -14.86
N HIS A 185 12.41 -4.53 -14.39
CA HIS A 185 11.54 -5.62 -14.83
C HIS A 185 10.34 -5.05 -15.59
N GLU A 186 10.22 -5.36 -16.89
CA GLU A 186 9.18 -4.78 -17.76
C GLU A 186 7.74 -5.09 -17.30
N ARG A 187 7.55 -6.23 -16.64
CA ARG A 187 6.25 -6.67 -16.12
C ARG A 187 5.83 -5.97 -14.82
N GLY A 188 6.70 -5.16 -14.23
CA GLY A 188 6.40 -4.38 -13.04
C GLY A 188 6.19 -5.22 -11.78
N SER A 189 5.40 -4.70 -10.84
CA SER A 189 5.07 -5.40 -9.60
C SER A 189 4.08 -6.55 -9.83
N LEU A 190 4.06 -7.55 -8.95
CA LEU A 190 3.06 -8.61 -9.02
C LEU A 190 1.63 -8.06 -8.94
N CYS A 191 1.39 -7.08 -8.06
CA CYS A 191 0.11 -6.40 -7.93
C CYS A 191 -0.35 -5.79 -9.28
N ASP A 192 0.52 -5.04 -9.96
CA ASP A 192 0.17 -4.43 -11.25
C ASP A 192 -0.02 -5.47 -12.35
N PHE A 193 0.79 -6.53 -12.33
CA PHE A 193 0.63 -7.65 -13.25
C PHE A 193 -0.74 -8.32 -13.05
N LEU A 194 -1.15 -8.62 -11.82
CA LEU A 194 -2.40 -9.32 -11.51
C LEU A 194 -3.67 -8.49 -11.79
N LYS A 195 -3.58 -7.15 -11.74
CA LYS A 195 -4.67 -6.25 -12.18
C LYS A 195 -5.05 -6.47 -13.64
N GLY A 196 -4.05 -6.62 -14.52
CA GLY A 196 -4.25 -6.73 -15.97
C GLY A 196 -4.27 -8.16 -16.51
N ASN A 197 -3.79 -9.13 -15.73
CA ASN A 197 -3.52 -10.49 -16.22
C ASN A 197 -4.17 -11.55 -15.33
N ILE A 198 -4.45 -12.70 -15.93
CA ILE A 198 -4.85 -13.93 -15.27
C ILE A 198 -3.66 -14.89 -15.40
N VAL A 199 -3.39 -15.68 -14.36
CA VAL A 199 -2.28 -16.65 -14.37
C VAL A 199 -2.79 -18.07 -14.56
N SER A 200 -2.08 -18.88 -15.33
CA SER A 200 -2.29 -20.31 -15.36
C SER A 200 -1.85 -20.97 -14.05
N TRP A 201 -2.22 -22.23 -13.85
CA TRP A 201 -1.74 -23.03 -12.72
C TRP A 201 -0.20 -23.08 -12.65
N THR A 202 0.46 -23.28 -13.78
CA THR A 202 1.92 -23.38 -13.85
C THR A 202 2.60 -22.06 -13.51
N GLU A 203 2.08 -20.94 -14.03
CA GLU A 203 2.59 -19.61 -13.71
C GLU A 203 2.39 -19.28 -12.23
N LEU A 204 1.23 -19.62 -11.66
CA LEU A 204 0.96 -19.46 -10.23
C LEU A 204 2.01 -20.20 -9.39
N CYS A 205 2.24 -21.49 -9.66
CA CYS A 205 3.23 -22.27 -8.93
C CYS A 205 4.63 -21.68 -9.07
N HIS A 206 5.01 -21.24 -10.28
CA HIS A 206 6.33 -20.66 -10.51
C HIS A 206 6.52 -19.35 -9.75
N ILE A 207 5.55 -18.44 -9.80
CA ILE A 207 5.59 -17.16 -9.08
C ILE A 207 5.64 -17.42 -7.57
N ALA A 208 4.76 -18.29 -7.06
CA ALA A 208 4.68 -18.58 -5.63
C ALA A 208 5.97 -19.24 -5.10
N GLU A 209 6.54 -20.20 -5.84
CA GLU A 209 7.79 -20.87 -5.47
C GLU A 209 8.98 -19.92 -5.47
N THR A 210 9.14 -19.11 -6.53
CA THR A 210 10.28 -18.17 -6.64
C THR A 210 10.19 -17.05 -5.61
N MET A 211 8.98 -16.56 -5.32
CA MET A 211 8.74 -15.62 -4.22
C MET A 211 9.11 -16.23 -2.87
N ALA A 212 8.63 -17.44 -2.58
CA ALA A 212 8.91 -18.14 -1.33
C ALA A 212 10.42 -18.41 -1.16
N ARG A 213 11.11 -18.82 -2.23
CA ARG A 213 12.57 -19.02 -2.23
C ARG A 213 13.34 -17.73 -1.95
N GLY A 214 12.96 -16.63 -2.58
CA GLY A 214 13.57 -15.33 -2.34
C GLY A 214 13.41 -14.88 -0.88
N LEU A 215 12.22 -15.08 -0.30
CA LEU A 215 11.97 -14.78 1.10
C LEU A 215 12.70 -15.74 2.05
N ALA A 216 12.74 -17.04 1.73
CA ALA A 216 13.48 -18.04 2.49
C ALA A 216 14.96 -17.68 2.57
N TYR A 217 15.57 -17.29 1.45
CA TYR A 217 16.93 -16.81 1.40
C TYR A 217 17.16 -15.54 2.25
N LEU A 218 16.19 -14.62 2.30
CA LEU A 218 16.26 -13.47 3.21
C LEU A 218 16.07 -13.86 4.67
N HIS A 219 15.30 -14.90 4.96
CA HIS A 219 15.03 -15.40 6.31
C HIS A 219 16.21 -16.22 6.85
N GLU A 220 16.96 -16.87 5.96
CA GLU A 220 18.19 -17.61 6.29
C GLU A 220 19.20 -16.73 7.04
N ASP A 221 19.92 -17.38 7.95
CA ASP A 221 21.11 -16.81 8.57
C ASP A 221 22.22 -16.69 7.53
N ILE A 222 22.14 -15.68 6.65
CA ILE A 222 23.31 -15.24 5.90
C ILE A 222 24.43 -15.04 6.94
N PRO A 223 25.62 -15.67 6.80
CA PRO A 223 26.63 -15.71 7.84
C PRO A 223 26.94 -14.29 8.33
N LYS A 224 26.39 -13.94 9.49
CA LYS A 224 26.55 -12.62 10.08
C LYS A 224 28.04 -12.44 10.37
N MET A 225 28.70 -11.52 9.68
CA MET A 225 29.83 -10.87 10.31
C MET A 225 29.28 -10.16 11.55
N LYS A 226 29.82 -10.50 12.73
CA LYS A 226 29.37 -10.01 14.04
C LYS A 226 29.14 -8.49 14.01
N GLY A 227 27.90 -8.04 14.25
CA GLY A 227 27.62 -6.62 14.55
C GLY A 227 26.31 -6.05 14.00
N GLU A 228 25.64 -6.70 13.06
CA GLU A 228 24.44 -6.12 12.42
C GLU A 228 23.15 -6.42 13.21
N GLY A 229 22.38 -5.37 13.49
CA GLY A 229 21.09 -5.41 14.19
C GLY A 229 20.00 -6.14 13.42
N PRO A 230 18.77 -6.23 13.97
CA PRO A 230 17.64 -6.85 13.27
C PRO A 230 17.34 -6.13 11.95
N LYS A 231 16.97 -6.89 10.92
CA LYS A 231 16.57 -6.33 9.62
C LYS A 231 15.38 -5.39 9.81
N PRO A 232 15.36 -4.20 9.19
CA PRO A 232 14.22 -3.31 9.27
C PRO A 232 12.99 -3.96 8.65
N ALA A 233 11.90 -4.10 9.42
CA ALA A 233 10.63 -4.58 8.92
C ALA A 233 9.90 -3.45 8.18
N ILE A 234 9.58 -3.66 6.90
CA ILE A 234 8.81 -2.71 6.09
C ILE A 234 7.49 -3.38 5.71
N ALA A 235 6.42 -3.11 6.45
CA ALA A 235 5.09 -3.60 6.13
C ALA A 235 4.23 -2.49 5.48
N HIS A 236 3.63 -2.81 4.33
CA HIS A 236 2.55 -2.00 3.76
C HIS A 236 1.28 -2.17 4.61
N ARG A 237 0.54 -1.09 4.91
CA ARG A 237 -0.53 -1.07 5.94
C ARG A 237 -1.56 -2.21 5.83
N ARG A 238 -1.97 -2.55 4.61
CA ARG A 238 -2.97 -3.61 4.33
C ARG A 238 -2.47 -5.04 4.58
N TYR A 239 -1.16 -5.23 4.66
CA TYR A 239 -0.50 -6.53 4.87
C TYR A 239 0.02 -6.68 6.30
N MET A 240 -0.34 -5.76 7.20
CA MET A 240 0.07 -5.83 8.60
C MET A 240 -0.57 -7.02 9.30
N ALA A 241 0.26 -7.83 9.96
CA ALA A 241 -0.20 -8.93 10.81
C ALA A 241 -0.98 -8.41 12.03
N PRO A 242 -1.84 -9.24 12.66
CA PRO A 242 -2.65 -8.85 13.81
C PRO A 242 -1.85 -8.15 14.92
N GLU A 243 -0.70 -8.72 15.29
CA GLU A 243 0.18 -8.19 16.34
C GLU A 243 0.80 -6.84 15.98
N VAL A 244 0.96 -6.54 14.68
CA VAL A 244 1.42 -5.24 14.19
C VAL A 244 0.30 -4.21 14.31
N LEU A 245 -0.93 -4.61 13.96
CA LEU A 245 -2.12 -3.77 14.08
C LEU A 245 -2.43 -3.43 15.54
N GLU A 246 -2.24 -4.37 16.46
CA GLU A 246 -2.41 -4.15 17.90
C GLU A 246 -1.25 -3.38 18.55
N GLY A 247 -0.13 -3.21 17.85
CA GLY A 247 1.08 -2.62 18.42
C GLY A 247 1.78 -3.51 19.46
N ALA A 248 1.50 -4.81 19.46
CA ALA A 248 1.97 -5.80 20.41
C ALA A 248 3.11 -6.68 19.85
N ILE A 249 4.07 -6.06 19.17
CA ILE A 249 5.17 -6.78 18.50
C ILE A 249 6.27 -7.11 19.52
N ASN A 250 6.71 -8.37 19.55
CA ASN A 250 7.93 -8.78 20.23
C ASN A 250 9.16 -8.42 19.38
N PHE A 251 10.16 -7.76 19.96
CA PHE A 251 11.39 -7.32 19.26
C PHE A 251 12.43 -8.45 19.08
N GLN A 252 11.96 -9.68 18.89
CA GLN A 252 12.78 -10.83 18.54
C GLN A 252 12.78 -11.04 17.03
N ARG A 253 13.87 -11.58 16.49
CA ARG A 253 14.00 -11.87 15.05
C ARG A 253 12.80 -12.65 14.52
N ASP A 254 12.45 -13.74 15.21
CA ASP A 254 11.43 -14.67 14.74
C ASP A 254 10.05 -14.03 14.66
N ALA A 255 9.77 -13.02 15.49
CA ALA A 255 8.53 -12.24 15.39
C ALA A 255 8.45 -11.48 14.05
N PHE A 256 9.54 -10.85 13.60
CA PHE A 256 9.57 -10.17 12.30
C PHE A 256 9.44 -11.15 11.13
N LEU A 257 10.08 -12.32 11.21
CA LEU A 257 9.93 -13.36 10.18
C LEU A 257 8.46 -13.82 10.08
N ARG A 258 7.78 -13.98 11.22
CA ARG A 258 6.36 -14.35 11.27
C ARG A 258 5.43 -13.26 10.73
N ILE A 259 5.79 -11.99 10.85
CA ILE A 259 5.05 -10.88 10.24
C ILE A 259 5.14 -10.97 8.71
N ASP A 260 6.32 -11.24 8.14
CA ASP A 260 6.48 -11.42 6.70
C ASP A 260 5.60 -12.58 6.18
N MET A 261 5.54 -13.68 6.94
CA MET A 261 4.78 -14.87 6.55
C MET A 261 3.26 -14.63 6.54
N TYR A 262 2.75 -13.75 7.41
CA TYR A 262 1.36 -13.31 7.32
C TYR A 262 1.07 -12.63 5.96
N ALA A 263 1.97 -11.75 5.52
CA ALA A 263 1.84 -11.08 4.23
C ALA A 263 1.94 -12.07 3.06
N VAL A 264 2.79 -13.11 3.16
CA VAL A 264 2.86 -14.19 2.16
C VAL A 264 1.53 -14.89 1.99
N GLY A 265 0.81 -15.18 3.09
CA GLY A 265 -0.52 -15.79 3.01
C GLY A 265 -1.49 -14.96 2.17
N LEU A 266 -1.49 -13.63 2.37
CA LEU A 266 -2.33 -12.72 1.59
C LEU A 266 -1.92 -12.67 0.11
N ILE A 267 -0.62 -12.68 -0.20
CA ILE A 267 -0.13 -12.68 -1.59
C ILE A 267 -0.45 -14.01 -2.29
N LEU A 268 -0.37 -15.14 -1.60
CA LEU A 268 -0.81 -16.44 -2.12
C LEU A 268 -2.31 -16.41 -2.48
N TRP A 269 -3.13 -15.78 -1.64
CA TRP A 269 -4.54 -15.56 -1.97
C TRP A 269 -4.74 -14.67 -3.20
N GLU A 270 -3.98 -13.58 -3.34
CA GLU A 270 -4.04 -12.73 -4.55
C GLU A 270 -3.73 -13.55 -5.81
N LEU A 271 -2.70 -14.40 -5.77
CA LEU A 271 -2.36 -15.30 -6.86
C LEU A 271 -3.50 -16.29 -7.18
N VAL A 272 -4.05 -16.95 -6.16
CA VAL A 272 -5.17 -17.91 -6.32
C VAL A 272 -6.40 -17.21 -6.90
N SER A 273 -6.71 -15.99 -6.45
CA SER A 273 -7.85 -15.20 -6.91
C SER A 273 -7.83 -14.90 -8.41
N ARG A 274 -6.63 -14.88 -9.01
CA ARG A 274 -6.38 -14.61 -10.43
C ARG A 274 -5.95 -15.85 -11.21
N CYS A 275 -6.11 -17.04 -10.65
CA CYS A 275 -5.69 -18.29 -11.28
C CYS A 275 -6.79 -18.93 -12.15
N LYS A 276 -6.44 -19.32 -13.37
CA LYS A 276 -7.29 -20.11 -14.27
C LYS A 276 -6.93 -21.59 -14.25
N ALA A 277 -6.97 -22.21 -13.07
CA ALA A 277 -6.78 -23.67 -12.92
C ALA A 277 -8.10 -24.45 -12.84
N VAL A 278 -9.21 -23.76 -12.58
CA VAL A 278 -10.57 -24.33 -12.49
C VAL A 278 -11.50 -23.69 -13.52
N ASP A 279 -12.48 -24.48 -13.97
CA ASP A 279 -13.55 -24.00 -14.82
C ASP A 279 -14.49 -23.09 -14.03
N GLY A 280 -14.76 -21.91 -14.58
CA GLY A 280 -15.48 -20.84 -13.88
C GLY A 280 -14.93 -19.45 -14.21
N PRO A 281 -15.69 -18.39 -13.87
CA PRO A 281 -15.26 -17.02 -14.08
C PRO A 281 -14.14 -16.66 -13.10
N VAL A 282 -13.10 -15.98 -13.60
CA VAL A 282 -12.10 -15.31 -12.76
C VAL A 282 -12.55 -13.85 -12.66
N GLY A 283 -12.89 -13.41 -11.44
CA GLY A 283 -13.35 -12.03 -11.18
C GLY A 283 -12.22 -11.01 -11.31
N GLU A 284 -12.54 -9.72 -11.24
CA GLU A 284 -11.53 -8.66 -11.24
C GLU A 284 -10.54 -8.79 -10.07
N TYR A 285 -9.36 -8.19 -10.23
CA TYR A 285 -8.38 -8.16 -9.16
C TYR A 285 -8.85 -7.26 -8.03
N LEU A 286 -8.75 -7.77 -6.80
CA LEU A 286 -9.05 -7.05 -5.56
C LEU A 286 -7.84 -7.15 -4.64
N LEU A 287 -7.60 -6.09 -3.87
CA LEU A 287 -6.62 -6.11 -2.81
C LEU A 287 -7.12 -6.96 -1.64
N PRO A 288 -6.23 -7.54 -0.81
CA PRO A 288 -6.64 -8.23 0.41
C PRO A 288 -7.48 -7.31 1.30
N PHE A 289 -8.61 -7.80 1.82
CA PHE A 289 -9.55 -7.01 2.63
C PHE A 289 -10.28 -5.88 1.89
N GLU A 290 -10.23 -5.80 0.56
CA GLU A 290 -10.95 -4.76 -0.19
C GLU A 290 -12.47 -4.94 -0.14
N GLU A 291 -12.97 -6.18 -0.11
CA GLU A 291 -14.41 -6.44 0.02
C GLU A 291 -14.93 -6.07 1.42
N GLU A 292 -14.12 -6.29 2.45
CA GLU A 292 -14.48 -6.14 3.85
C GLU A 292 -14.25 -4.73 4.39
N ALA A 293 -13.17 -4.07 3.95
CA ALA A 293 -12.72 -2.77 4.48
C ALA A 293 -12.57 -1.68 3.41
N GLY A 294 -12.88 -1.98 2.16
CA GLY A 294 -12.78 -1.05 1.04
C GLY A 294 -11.35 -0.81 0.56
N GLN A 295 -11.20 0.10 -0.40
CA GLN A 295 -9.93 0.37 -1.10
C GLN A 295 -8.90 1.15 -0.25
N HIS A 296 -9.37 1.97 0.69
CA HIS A 296 -8.53 2.83 1.53
C HIS A 296 -8.92 2.73 3.02
N PRO A 297 -8.69 1.57 3.66
CA PRO A 297 -9.07 1.37 5.04
C PRO A 297 -8.18 2.18 5.99
N SER A 298 -8.79 2.68 7.05
CA SER A 298 -8.07 3.22 8.20
C SER A 298 -7.39 2.09 8.99
N LEU A 299 -6.56 2.45 9.98
CA LEU A 299 -5.97 1.45 10.87
C LEU A 299 -7.04 0.76 11.72
N GLU A 300 -8.05 1.52 12.16
CA GLU A 300 -9.16 1.01 12.98
C GLU A 300 -10.04 0.02 12.19
N ASP A 301 -10.30 0.29 10.91
CA ASP A 301 -11.04 -0.64 10.04
C ASP A 301 -10.31 -1.99 9.92
N LEU A 302 -8.99 -1.95 9.72
CA LEU A 302 -8.18 -3.16 9.64
C LEU A 302 -8.07 -3.88 10.99
N GLN A 303 -7.98 -3.16 12.11
CA GLN A 303 -8.05 -3.77 13.44
C GLN A 303 -9.38 -4.51 13.63
N ASP A 304 -10.51 -3.85 13.35
CA ASP A 304 -11.84 -4.47 13.49
C ASP A 304 -11.96 -5.75 12.64
N VAL A 305 -11.56 -5.69 11.36
CA VAL A 305 -11.64 -6.84 10.44
C VAL A 305 -10.65 -7.96 10.80
N VAL A 306 -9.36 -7.64 10.95
CA VAL A 306 -8.27 -8.64 11.04
C VAL A 306 -8.08 -9.17 12.45
N VAL A 307 -8.23 -8.30 13.46
CA VAL A 307 -7.93 -8.61 14.86
C VAL A 307 -9.21 -9.00 15.59
N HIS A 308 -10.22 -8.12 15.61
CA HIS A 308 -11.41 -8.32 16.44
C HIS A 308 -12.34 -9.38 15.84
N LYS A 309 -12.65 -9.28 14.54
CA LYS A 309 -13.51 -10.23 13.83
C LYS A 309 -12.74 -11.45 13.32
N LYS A 310 -11.40 -11.41 13.34
CA LYS A 310 -10.51 -12.47 12.83
C LYS A 310 -10.83 -12.89 11.40
N LEU A 311 -11.29 -11.96 10.58
CA LEU A 311 -11.61 -12.21 9.18
C LEU A 311 -10.33 -12.32 8.35
N ARG A 312 -10.44 -13.08 7.27
CA ARG A 312 -9.41 -13.28 6.24
C ARG A 312 -10.10 -13.21 4.87
N PRO A 313 -9.36 -12.89 3.80
CA PRO A 313 -9.93 -12.87 2.46
C PRO A 313 -10.58 -14.21 2.11
N ALA A 314 -11.79 -14.17 1.56
CA ALA A 314 -12.58 -15.38 1.36
C ALA A 314 -11.92 -16.38 0.38
N LEU A 315 -11.92 -17.65 0.76
CA LEU A 315 -11.54 -18.78 -0.09
C LEU A 315 -12.78 -19.34 -0.79
N LYS A 316 -12.82 -19.29 -2.12
CA LYS A 316 -13.99 -19.75 -2.89
C LYS A 316 -14.01 -21.27 -2.97
N GLU A 317 -15.17 -21.88 -2.72
CA GLU A 317 -15.37 -23.34 -2.80
C GLU A 317 -14.90 -23.95 -4.14
N LEU A 318 -15.03 -23.19 -5.24
CA LEU A 318 -14.58 -23.62 -6.55
C LEU A 318 -13.08 -23.90 -6.59
N TRP A 319 -12.26 -23.13 -5.88
CA TRP A 319 -10.80 -23.31 -5.82
C TRP A 319 -10.44 -24.61 -5.12
N LEU A 320 -11.17 -24.96 -4.07
CA LEU A 320 -10.96 -26.16 -3.26
C LEU A 320 -11.25 -27.46 -4.04
N LYS A 321 -11.99 -27.40 -5.15
CA LYS A 321 -12.23 -28.54 -6.04
C LYS A 321 -10.96 -28.99 -6.80
N HIS A 322 -9.98 -28.10 -6.96
CA HIS A 322 -8.71 -28.42 -7.60
C HIS A 322 -7.66 -28.73 -6.54
N SER A 323 -7.17 -29.97 -6.52
CA SER A 323 -6.27 -30.49 -5.47
C SER A 323 -5.02 -29.64 -5.22
N GLY A 324 -4.46 -29.04 -6.28
CA GLY A 324 -3.31 -28.15 -6.15
C GLY A 324 -3.70 -26.78 -5.57
N LEU A 325 -4.86 -26.23 -5.94
CA LEU A 325 -5.29 -24.93 -5.42
C LEU A 325 -5.72 -25.08 -3.96
N ALA A 326 -6.39 -26.18 -3.61
CA ALA A 326 -6.73 -26.52 -2.22
C ALA A 326 -5.49 -26.51 -1.31
N GLN A 327 -4.40 -27.16 -1.72
CA GLN A 327 -3.15 -27.15 -0.93
C GLN A 327 -2.50 -25.75 -0.83
N ILE A 328 -2.63 -24.92 -1.87
CA ILE A 328 -2.15 -23.52 -1.80
C ILE A 328 -3.03 -22.67 -0.88
N CYS A 329 -4.35 -22.91 -0.88
CA CYS A 329 -5.29 -22.26 0.04
C CYS A 329 -4.98 -22.65 1.50
N GLU A 330 -4.78 -23.93 1.79
CA GLU A 330 -4.36 -24.42 3.11
C GLU A 330 -3.03 -23.80 3.54
N THR A 331 -2.05 -23.73 2.62
CA THR A 331 -0.77 -23.06 2.88
C THR A 331 -0.96 -21.57 3.18
N ALA A 332 -1.85 -20.87 2.47
CA ALA A 332 -2.19 -19.48 2.77
C ALA A 332 -2.85 -19.33 4.15
N GLU A 333 -3.72 -20.28 4.52
CA GLU A 333 -4.39 -20.30 5.82
C GLU A 333 -3.42 -20.43 6.99
N GLU A 334 -2.47 -21.36 6.88
CA GLU A 334 -1.41 -21.51 7.88
C GLU A 334 -0.45 -20.30 7.90
N CYS A 335 -0.23 -19.63 6.76
CA CYS A 335 0.62 -18.44 6.71
C CYS A 335 -0.02 -17.23 7.41
N TRP A 336 -1.33 -17.02 7.25
CA TRP A 336 -2.04 -15.87 7.83
C TRP A 336 -2.72 -16.18 9.17
N ASP A 337 -2.29 -17.25 9.85
CA ASP A 337 -2.83 -17.62 11.15
C ASP A 337 -2.77 -16.42 12.11
N HIS A 338 -3.79 -16.30 12.94
CA HIS A 338 -3.84 -15.27 13.97
C HIS A 338 -2.73 -15.48 14.99
N ASP A 339 -2.44 -16.73 15.38
CA ASP A 339 -1.28 -17.07 16.18
C ASP A 339 -0.01 -17.02 15.33
N ALA A 340 0.90 -16.11 15.67
CA ALA A 340 2.15 -15.97 14.97
C ALA A 340 2.98 -17.27 15.02
N GLU A 341 2.99 -17.99 16.14
CA GLU A 341 3.84 -19.18 16.32
C GLU A 341 3.38 -20.38 15.48
N ALA A 342 2.11 -20.37 15.07
CA ALA A 342 1.55 -21.38 14.16
C ALA A 342 1.93 -21.14 12.69
N ARG A 343 2.45 -19.96 12.34
CA ARG A 343 2.73 -19.60 10.95
C ARG A 343 3.91 -20.39 10.38
N LEU A 344 3.77 -20.78 9.13
CA LEU A 344 4.83 -21.45 8.36
C LEU A 344 6.06 -20.55 8.18
N SER A 345 7.23 -21.16 8.06
CA SER A 345 8.42 -20.47 7.57
C SER A 345 8.42 -20.36 6.05
N ALA A 346 9.18 -19.41 5.50
CA ALA A 346 9.30 -19.24 4.05
C ALA A 346 9.84 -20.50 3.35
N GLY A 347 10.82 -21.18 3.94
CA GLY A 347 11.36 -22.45 3.41
C GLY A 347 10.33 -23.58 3.40
N CYS A 348 9.46 -23.66 4.43
CA CYS A 348 8.35 -24.61 4.43
C CYS A 348 7.36 -24.34 3.28
N VAL A 349 7.05 -23.07 3.02
CA VAL A 349 6.17 -22.68 1.90
C VAL A 349 6.81 -23.02 0.55
N GLU A 350 8.10 -22.74 0.36
CA GLU A 350 8.84 -23.11 -0.85
C GLU A 350 8.74 -24.62 -1.12
N GLU A 351 9.06 -25.45 -0.14
CA GLU A 351 9.04 -26.92 -0.30
C GLU A 351 7.64 -27.47 -0.58
N ARG A 352 6.60 -26.91 0.07
CA ARG A 352 5.21 -27.27 -0.21
C ARG A 352 4.85 -26.98 -1.67
N ILE A 353 5.12 -25.76 -2.16
CA ILE A 353 4.79 -25.37 -3.54
C ILE A 353 5.60 -26.20 -4.55
N SER A 354 6.88 -26.41 -4.28
CA SER A 354 7.76 -27.25 -5.10
C SER A 354 7.23 -28.69 -5.19
N SER A 355 6.78 -29.25 -4.08
CA SER A 355 6.18 -30.59 -4.02
C SER A 355 4.86 -30.67 -4.79
N ILE A 356 3.98 -29.68 -4.64
CA ILE A 356 2.72 -29.55 -5.39
C ILE A 356 2.98 -29.52 -6.90
N ARG A 357 4.01 -28.78 -7.33
CA ARG A 357 4.41 -28.71 -8.75
C ARG A 357 4.90 -30.06 -9.28
N ARG A 358 5.73 -30.77 -8.51
CA ARG A 358 6.28 -32.10 -8.88
C ARG A 358 5.20 -33.18 -9.02
N LEU A 359 4.22 -33.20 -8.13
CA LEU A 359 3.15 -34.22 -8.13
C LEU A 359 2.33 -34.22 -9.43
N LYS A 360 2.11 -33.05 -10.06
CA LYS A 360 1.42 -32.98 -11.35
C LYS A 360 2.29 -33.32 -12.56
N ALA A 361 3.60 -33.03 -12.51
CA ALA A 361 4.51 -33.40 -13.60
C ALA A 361 4.51 -34.92 -13.81
N ASN A 362 4.47 -35.69 -12.72
CA ASN A 362 4.44 -37.16 -12.74
C ASN A 362 3.11 -37.77 -13.21
N ILE A 363 2.00 -37.00 -13.25
CA ILE A 363 0.69 -37.49 -13.71
C ILE A 363 0.53 -37.29 -15.23
N VAL A 364 1.23 -36.32 -15.82
CA VAL A 364 1.14 -36.01 -17.26
C VAL A 364 2.14 -36.82 -18.09
N THR A 365 3.19 -37.39 -17.49
CA THR A 365 4.09 -38.35 -18.14
C THR A 365 3.71 -39.79 -17.78
N PRO A 366 3.35 -40.67 -18.74
CA PRO A 366 3.21 -42.09 -18.45
C PRO A 366 4.58 -42.68 -18.02
N PRO A 367 4.61 -43.79 -17.26
CA PRO A 367 5.85 -44.43 -16.90
C PRO A 367 6.43 -45.11 -18.14
N THR A 368 7.22 -44.39 -18.93
CA THR A 368 8.16 -45.05 -19.84
C THR A 368 9.29 -45.57 -18.97
N SER A 369 9.23 -46.86 -18.63
CA SER A 369 10.44 -47.64 -18.47
C SER A 369 11.35 -47.32 -19.64
N ASP A 370 12.59 -46.90 -19.33
CA ASP A 370 13.68 -46.54 -20.24
C ASP A 370 14.06 -45.05 -20.21
N LEU A 371 14.52 -44.58 -19.04
CA LEU A 371 15.50 -43.48 -18.98
C LEU A 371 16.63 -43.73 -17.96
N ASN A 372 17.03 -45.00 -17.82
CA ASN A 372 18.31 -45.35 -17.18
C ASN A 372 19.46 -45.51 -18.20
N ALA A 373 19.34 -44.95 -19.40
CA ALA A 373 20.34 -45.08 -20.47
C ALA A 373 20.97 -43.78 -20.99
N LEU A 374 20.76 -42.63 -20.33
CA LEU A 374 21.41 -41.35 -20.73
C LEU A 374 22.06 -40.57 -19.57
N LEU A 375 22.45 -41.28 -18.50
CA LEU A 375 23.20 -40.70 -17.39
C LEU A 375 24.51 -41.44 -17.12
N VAL A 376 25.25 -41.80 -18.18
CA VAL A 376 26.71 -42.02 -18.09
C VAL A 376 27.37 -41.62 -19.41
N THR A 377 27.76 -40.36 -19.54
CA THR A 377 28.97 -40.04 -20.32
C THR A 377 29.62 -38.82 -19.70
N SER A 378 30.69 -39.13 -18.99
CA SER A 378 31.70 -38.23 -18.44
C SER A 378 32.20 -37.22 -19.47
N LEU A 379 32.21 -35.93 -19.11
CA LEU A 379 33.22 -34.97 -19.57
C LEU A 379 33.71 -34.15 -18.34
N PRO A 380 35.02 -33.88 -18.25
CA PRO A 380 35.74 -33.62 -17.00
C PRO A 380 35.67 -32.16 -16.52
N PRO A 381 36.04 -31.89 -15.25
CA PRO A 381 36.07 -30.55 -14.68
C PRO A 381 37.18 -29.71 -15.33
N SER A 382 36.81 -28.54 -15.85
CA SER A 382 37.75 -27.51 -16.27
C SER A 382 38.48 -26.96 -15.04
N MET A 383 39.70 -27.45 -14.83
CA MET A 383 40.66 -26.88 -13.89
C MET A 383 41.07 -25.49 -14.34
N VAL A 384 40.87 -24.52 -13.44
CA VAL A 384 41.53 -23.23 -13.42
C VAL A 384 43.03 -23.50 -13.26
N THR A 385 43.82 -23.20 -14.29
CA THR A 385 45.27 -23.09 -14.16
C THR A 385 45.60 -21.63 -13.90
N ASN A 386 45.77 -21.28 -12.62
CA ASN A 386 46.62 -20.16 -12.24
C ASN A 386 48.06 -20.60 -12.47
N ALA A 387 48.62 -20.19 -13.61
CA ALA A 387 50.06 -20.23 -13.83
C ALA A 387 50.62 -18.85 -13.47
N ASP A 388 51.22 -18.77 -12.28
CA ASP A 388 52.15 -17.68 -11.96
C ASP A 388 53.36 -17.76 -12.91
N PRO A 389 53.82 -16.65 -13.49
CA PRO A 389 55.04 -16.65 -14.29
C PRO A 389 56.28 -16.81 -13.39
N PRO A 390 57.32 -17.54 -13.85
CA PRO A 390 58.53 -17.79 -13.06
C PRO A 390 59.41 -16.53 -12.95
N PRO A 391 60.28 -16.46 -11.91
CA PRO A 391 61.15 -15.31 -11.67
C PRO A 391 62.26 -15.27 -12.72
N LYS A 392 62.58 -14.07 -13.23
CA LYS A 392 63.82 -13.80 -13.96
C LYS A 392 64.84 -13.18 -12.99
N GLU A 393 65.68 -14.01 -12.41
CA GLU A 393 67.09 -13.68 -12.10
C GLU A 393 67.92 -14.20 -13.30
N SER A 394 69.00 -13.61 -13.80
CA SER A 394 69.80 -12.43 -13.47
C SER A 394 70.74 -12.14 -14.67
N SER A 395 71.37 -10.96 -14.67
CA SER A 395 72.68 -10.66 -15.28
C SER A 395 72.75 -10.45 -16.80
N ILE A 396 72.86 -9.19 -17.25
CA ILE A 396 74.11 -8.48 -17.61
C ILE A 396 73.87 -6.98 -17.40
#